data_AF-A0A929J676-F1
#
_entry.id   AF-A0A929J676-F1
#
_cell.length_a   1.000
_cell.length_b   1.000
_cell.length_c   1.000
_cell.angle_alpha   90.00
_cell.angle_beta   90.00
_cell.angle_gamma   90.00
#
_symmetry.space_group_name_H-M   'P 1'
#
loop_
_entity.id
_entity.type
_entity.pdbx_description
1 polymer ?
#
loop_
_entity_poly.entity_id
_entity_poly.type
_entity_poly.pdbx_seq_one_letter_code
_entity_poly.pdbx_strand_id
1 'polypeptide(L)'
;MEKDKLPDKIEHCLGEISVDDFLKDYWQKKPLLIRNAFSDMRSLISADELAGLACEQHINSRIVLEKSGDRNWQVEHGPFDESRFSELPETHWSLLVSDVEKHVPETKSLLKAFRFIPDWRVDDLMVSYAPTGGSVGAHTDAYDVFLIQLSGQRLWKISEHYPEEILNDTDLC
;
A
#
# COMPACT_ATOMS: atom_id res chain seq x y z
N MET A 1 -12.91 -25.16 -1.30
CA MET A 1 -12.13 -24.25 -2.16
C MET A 1 -10.71 -24.26 -1.63
N GLU A 2 -9.77 -24.77 -2.44
CA GLU A 2 -8.37 -24.94 -2.06
C GLU A 2 -7.73 -23.61 -1.66
N LYS A 3 -7.25 -23.53 -0.41
CA LYS A 3 -6.30 -22.50 0.00
C LYS A 3 -4.94 -22.90 -0.58
N ASP A 4 -4.65 -22.47 -1.79
CA ASP A 4 -3.36 -22.71 -2.45
C ASP A 4 -2.27 -21.81 -1.84
N LYS A 5 -1.15 -22.45 -1.51
CA LYS A 5 0.02 -21.89 -0.85
C LYS A 5 0.74 -20.88 -1.75
N LEU A 6 1.35 -19.86 -1.13
CA LEU A 6 2.39 -19.06 -1.78
C LEU A 6 3.47 -19.99 -2.38
N PRO A 7 4.08 -19.64 -3.52
CA PRO A 7 5.11 -20.46 -4.16
C PRO A 7 6.27 -20.75 -3.19
N ASP A 8 6.82 -21.96 -3.29
CA ASP A 8 7.93 -22.44 -2.47
C ASP A 8 9.13 -21.48 -2.58
N LYS A 9 9.40 -20.78 -1.47
CA LYS A 9 10.59 -19.96 -1.15
C LYS A 9 11.04 -18.94 -2.21
N ILE A 10 10.42 -17.76 -2.17
CA ILE A 10 11.12 -16.53 -2.53
C ILE A 10 12.11 -16.22 -1.40
N GLU A 11 13.41 -16.31 -1.67
CA GLU A 11 14.46 -15.96 -0.70
C GLU A 11 14.45 -14.45 -0.41
N HIS A 12 14.19 -13.63 -1.44
CA HIS A 12 13.98 -12.19 -1.32
C HIS A 12 13.23 -11.62 -2.53
N CYS A 13 12.57 -10.47 -2.37
CA CYS A 13 11.77 -9.80 -3.41
C CYS A 13 12.58 -9.01 -4.47
N LEU A 14 13.90 -9.17 -4.51
CA LEU A 14 14.78 -8.29 -5.29
C LEU A 14 14.98 -8.69 -6.77
N GLY A 15 14.29 -9.74 -7.24
CA GLY A 15 14.46 -10.25 -8.60
C GLY A 15 15.89 -10.74 -8.84
N GLU A 16 16.56 -10.22 -9.87
CA GLU A 16 17.94 -10.58 -10.25
C GLU A 16 19.02 -9.83 -9.45
N ILE A 17 18.63 -8.86 -8.60
CA ILE A 17 19.59 -8.06 -7.80
C ILE A 17 19.91 -8.80 -6.50
N SER A 18 21.20 -8.89 -6.18
CA SER A 18 21.65 -9.47 -4.91
C SER A 18 21.30 -8.55 -3.74
N VAL A 19 21.12 -9.13 -2.54
CA VAL A 19 20.91 -8.35 -1.31
C VAL A 19 22.05 -7.36 -1.08
N ASP A 20 23.30 -7.78 -1.30
CA ASP A 20 24.47 -6.93 -1.07
C ASP A 20 24.49 -5.73 -2.02
N ASP A 21 24.20 -5.93 -3.31
CA ASP A 21 24.13 -4.84 -4.28
C ASP A 21 22.95 -3.91 -3.98
N PHE A 22 21.81 -4.46 -3.54
CA PHE A 22 20.65 -3.65 -3.13
C PHE A 22 20.99 -2.72 -1.94
N LEU A 23 21.56 -3.29 -0.87
CA LEU A 23 21.92 -2.54 0.33
C LEU A 23 23.03 -1.51 0.05
N LYS A 24 23.97 -1.86 -0.83
CA LYS A 24 25.09 -0.99 -1.19
C LYS A 24 24.67 0.14 -2.11
N ASP A 25 23.85 -0.10 -3.12
CA ASP A 25 23.63 0.87 -4.20
C ASP A 25 22.26 1.55 -4.17
N TYR A 26 21.25 1.00 -3.48
CA TYR A 26 19.87 1.47 -3.55
C TYR A 26 19.25 1.85 -2.20
N TRP A 27 19.39 1.00 -1.18
CA TRP A 27 18.77 1.22 0.13
C TRP A 27 19.16 2.59 0.72
N GLN A 28 18.15 3.41 1.04
CA GLN A 28 18.31 4.81 1.52
C GLN A 28 19.09 5.74 0.58
N LYS A 29 19.11 5.47 -0.73
CA LYS A 29 19.90 6.25 -1.71
C LYS A 29 19.09 6.68 -2.92
N LYS A 30 18.44 5.74 -3.59
CA LYS A 30 17.71 6.00 -4.84
C LYS A 30 16.62 4.97 -5.10
N PRO A 31 15.55 5.34 -5.82
CA PRO A 31 14.47 4.41 -6.16
C PRO A 31 14.94 3.29 -7.09
N LEU A 32 14.29 2.14 -6.99
CA LEU A 32 14.53 0.95 -7.82
C LEU A 32 13.20 0.35 -8.27
N LEU A 33 13.06 0.09 -9.58
CA LEU A 33 11.92 -0.65 -10.13
C LEU A 33 12.32 -2.11 -10.37
N ILE A 34 11.65 -3.03 -9.67
CA ILE A 34 11.83 -4.47 -9.82
C ILE A 34 10.58 -5.03 -10.50
N ARG A 35 10.71 -5.46 -11.77
CA ARG A 35 9.60 -6.05 -12.51
C ARG A 35 9.47 -7.53 -12.16
N ASN A 36 8.24 -7.99 -11.99
CA ASN A 36 7.94 -9.40 -11.66
C ASN A 36 8.69 -9.91 -10.43
N ALA A 37 8.86 -9.06 -9.40
CA ALA A 37 9.49 -9.41 -8.12
C ALA A 37 8.87 -10.65 -7.45
N PHE A 38 7.57 -10.88 -7.71
CA PHE A 38 6.83 -12.05 -7.28
C PHE A 38 6.14 -12.66 -8.50
N SER A 39 6.55 -13.86 -8.91
CA SER A 39 5.85 -14.62 -9.94
C SER A 39 4.55 -15.19 -9.37
N ASP A 40 3.41 -14.91 -10.01
CA ASP A 40 2.08 -15.43 -9.66
C ASP A 40 1.56 -15.05 -8.27
N MET A 41 1.92 -13.86 -7.77
CA MET A 41 1.33 -13.32 -6.55
C MET A 41 -0.16 -13.03 -6.76
N ARG A 42 -1.02 -13.86 -6.17
CA ARG A 42 -2.45 -13.56 -6.03
C ARG A 42 -2.65 -12.59 -4.87
N SER A 43 -3.70 -11.77 -4.96
CA SER A 43 -4.06 -10.89 -3.84
C SER A 43 -4.30 -11.72 -2.58
N LEU A 44 -3.59 -11.38 -1.50
CA LEU A 44 -3.69 -12.09 -0.21
C LEU A 44 -4.94 -11.66 0.58
N ILE A 45 -5.55 -10.56 0.17
CA ILE A 45 -6.81 -10.02 0.70
C ILE A 45 -7.62 -9.46 -0.47
N SER A 46 -8.92 -9.75 -0.51
CA SER A 46 -9.84 -9.17 -1.49
C SER A 46 -10.25 -7.74 -1.13
N ALA A 47 -10.83 -7.01 -2.08
CA ALA A 47 -11.34 -5.66 -1.82
C ALA A 47 -12.45 -5.65 -0.75
N ASP A 48 -13.34 -6.65 -0.78
CA ASP A 48 -14.44 -6.80 0.18
C ASP A 48 -13.91 -7.12 1.59
N GLU A 49 -12.93 -8.02 1.70
CA GLU A 49 -12.27 -8.30 2.99
C GLU A 49 -11.53 -7.09 3.54
N LEU A 50 -10.88 -6.30 2.68
CA LEU A 50 -10.20 -5.06 3.09
C LEU A 50 -11.20 -4.01 3.59
N ALA A 51 -12.34 -3.85 2.91
CA ALA A 51 -13.43 -2.98 3.37
C ALA A 51 -14.01 -3.46 4.71
N GLY A 52 -14.18 -4.76 4.88
CA GLY A 52 -14.61 -5.36 6.15
C GLY A 52 -13.64 -5.07 7.30
N LEU A 53 -12.32 -5.16 7.07
CA LEU A 53 -11.32 -4.77 8.08
C LEU A 53 -11.44 -3.29 8.46
N ALA A 54 -11.74 -2.41 7.49
CA ALA A 54 -11.89 -0.99 7.74
C ALA A 54 -13.13 -0.63 8.58
N CYS A 55 -14.07 -1.56 8.78
CA CYS A 55 -15.21 -1.42 9.69
C CYS A 55 -14.87 -1.74 11.16
N GLU A 56 -13.72 -2.37 11.43
CA GLU A 56 -13.36 -2.82 12.77
C GLU A 56 -12.79 -1.67 13.63
N GLN A 57 -13.27 -1.56 14.87
CA GLN A 57 -12.97 -0.44 15.80
C GLN A 57 -11.48 -0.23 16.13
N HIS A 58 -10.66 -1.27 15.96
CA HIS A 58 -9.25 -1.26 16.35
C HIS A 58 -8.30 -1.24 15.14
N ILE A 59 -8.84 -1.09 13.93
CA ILE A 59 -8.05 -1.11 12.70
C ILE A 59 -7.93 0.32 12.18
N ASN A 60 -6.69 0.80 12.03
CA ASN A 60 -6.43 2.11 11.45
C ASN A 60 -6.70 2.06 9.95
N SER A 61 -7.71 2.79 9.52
CA SER A 61 -8.10 2.90 8.12
C SER A 61 -8.52 4.32 7.78
N ARG A 62 -8.35 4.68 6.51
CA ARG A 62 -8.77 5.98 5.98
C ARG A 62 -9.24 5.87 4.54
N ILE A 63 -10.23 6.69 4.18
CA ILE A 63 -10.67 6.90 2.81
C ILE A 63 -10.22 8.30 2.39
N VAL A 64 -9.46 8.39 1.29
CA VAL A 64 -9.08 9.65 0.66
C VAL A 64 -9.95 9.86 -0.57
N LEU A 65 -10.66 10.99 -0.63
CA LEU A 65 -11.49 11.40 -1.76
C LEU A 65 -10.85 12.60 -2.46
N GLU A 66 -10.49 12.46 -3.74
CA GLU A 66 -9.89 13.58 -4.50
C GLU A 66 -10.94 14.66 -4.81
N LYS A 67 -12.14 14.25 -5.22
CA LYS A 67 -13.24 15.13 -5.64
C LYS A 67 -14.49 14.84 -4.81
N SER A 68 -14.68 15.59 -3.73
CA SER A 68 -15.85 15.44 -2.86
C SER A 68 -16.62 16.76 -2.73
N GLY A 69 -17.71 16.90 -3.50
CA GLY A 69 -18.56 18.09 -3.47
C GLY A 69 -17.78 19.39 -3.74
N ASP A 70 -17.85 20.34 -2.81
CA ASP A 70 -17.23 21.68 -2.92
C ASP A 70 -15.76 21.73 -2.46
N ARG A 71 -15.21 20.65 -1.89
CA ARG A 71 -13.82 20.61 -1.39
C ARG A 71 -13.07 19.42 -1.98
N ASN A 72 -11.96 19.71 -2.66
CA ASN A 72 -11.04 18.70 -3.13
C ASN A 72 -10.20 18.16 -1.96
N TRP A 73 -9.79 16.90 -2.04
CA TRP A 73 -8.96 16.20 -1.04
C TRP A 73 -9.59 16.16 0.36
N GLN A 74 -10.52 15.22 0.55
CA GLN A 74 -11.10 14.93 1.85
C GLN A 74 -10.57 13.60 2.39
N VAL A 75 -10.36 13.54 3.70
CA VAL A 75 -10.00 12.32 4.40
C VAL A 75 -11.09 11.98 5.41
N GLU A 76 -11.53 10.75 5.35
CA GLU A 76 -12.41 10.16 6.34
C GLU A 76 -11.61 9.07 7.06
N HIS A 77 -11.70 9.02 8.38
CA HIS A 77 -11.02 8.01 9.18
C HIS A 77 -12.02 6.97 9.66
N GLY A 78 -11.58 5.72 9.68
CA GLY A 78 -12.35 4.62 10.23
C GLY A 78 -12.45 4.67 11.76
N PRO A 79 -13.20 3.74 12.34
CA PRO A 79 -13.93 2.66 11.66
C PRO A 79 -15.10 3.18 10.83
N PHE A 80 -15.39 2.52 9.71
CA PHE A 80 -16.50 2.88 8.83
C PHE A 80 -17.73 2.00 9.05
N ASP A 81 -18.92 2.55 8.85
CA ASP A 81 -20.12 1.74 8.67
C ASP A 81 -20.10 1.08 7.29
N GLU A 82 -20.58 -0.17 7.17
CA GLU A 82 -20.62 -0.89 5.88
C GLU A 82 -21.36 -0.11 4.78
N SER A 83 -22.41 0.63 5.16
CA SER A 83 -23.19 1.46 4.22
C SER A 83 -22.35 2.55 3.56
N ARG A 84 -21.28 3.01 4.22
CA ARG A 84 -20.41 4.07 3.68
C ARG A 84 -19.82 3.69 2.33
N PHE A 85 -19.42 2.42 2.16
CA PHE A 85 -18.82 1.92 0.92
C PHE A 85 -19.81 1.92 -0.25
N SER A 86 -21.11 1.80 0.01
CA SER A 86 -22.16 1.89 -1.02
C SER A 86 -22.44 3.33 -1.47
N GLU A 87 -22.02 4.31 -0.67
CA GLU A 87 -22.19 5.74 -0.93
C GLU A 87 -20.94 6.37 -1.57
N LEU A 88 -19.86 5.61 -1.72
CA LEU A 88 -18.64 6.10 -2.39
C LEU A 88 -18.90 6.28 -3.90
N PRO A 89 -18.31 7.32 -4.52
CA PRO A 89 -18.40 7.49 -5.97
C PRO A 89 -17.71 6.33 -6.70
N GLU A 90 -18.03 6.12 -7.98
CA GLU A 90 -17.45 5.04 -8.78
C GLU A 90 -15.92 5.18 -8.98
N THR A 91 -15.36 6.38 -8.81
CA THR A 91 -13.96 6.71 -9.15
C THR A 91 -13.37 7.75 -8.18
N HIS A 92 -12.05 8.00 -8.27
CA HIS A 92 -11.35 9.10 -7.59
C HIS A 92 -11.38 9.07 -6.04
N TRP A 93 -11.33 7.88 -5.46
CA TRP A 93 -11.08 7.68 -4.03
C TRP A 93 -10.09 6.53 -3.79
N SER A 94 -9.52 6.44 -2.60
CA SER A 94 -8.68 5.30 -2.17
C SER A 94 -8.97 4.94 -0.73
N LEU A 95 -9.17 3.65 -0.43
CA LEU A 95 -9.16 3.11 0.91
C LEU A 95 -7.73 2.68 1.24
N LEU A 96 -7.25 3.04 2.42
CA LEU A 96 -5.98 2.60 2.99
C LEU A 96 -6.25 1.95 4.34
N VAL A 97 -5.67 0.78 4.57
CA VAL A 97 -5.75 0.06 5.84
C VAL A 97 -4.33 -0.31 6.26
N SER A 98 -3.94 0.14 7.44
CA SER A 98 -2.62 -0.13 8.04
C SER A 98 -2.64 -1.42 8.86
N ASP A 99 -1.45 -1.90 9.24
CA ASP A 99 -1.30 -3.04 10.16
C ASP A 99 -1.97 -4.35 9.68
N VAL A 100 -2.16 -4.53 8.37
CA VAL A 100 -2.95 -5.66 7.82
C VAL A 100 -2.34 -7.01 8.19
N GLU A 101 -1.03 -7.10 8.36
CA GLU A 101 -0.33 -8.30 8.81
C GLU A 101 -0.71 -8.75 10.22
N LYS A 102 -1.20 -7.85 11.07
CA LYS A 102 -1.66 -8.19 12.43
C LYS A 102 -3.02 -8.91 12.38
N HIS A 103 -3.83 -8.60 11.38
CA HIS A 103 -5.22 -9.07 11.25
C HIS A 103 -5.40 -10.21 10.25
N VAL A 104 -4.54 -10.29 9.22
CA VAL A 104 -4.60 -11.32 8.17
C VAL A 104 -3.31 -12.15 8.19
N PRO A 105 -3.26 -13.29 8.90
CA PRO A 105 -2.04 -14.08 9.06
C PRO A 105 -1.38 -14.50 7.75
N GLU A 106 -2.17 -14.72 6.70
CA GLU A 106 -1.71 -15.06 5.35
C GLU A 106 -0.79 -13.99 4.74
N THR A 107 -0.92 -12.71 5.13
CA THR A 107 -0.05 -11.64 4.62
C THR A 107 1.33 -11.64 5.28
N LYS A 108 1.50 -12.24 6.47
CA LYS A 108 2.82 -12.34 7.14
C LYS A 108 3.87 -13.09 6.32
N SER A 109 3.45 -14.00 5.44
CA SER A 109 4.42 -14.67 4.54
C SER A 109 5.03 -13.72 3.52
N LEU A 110 4.36 -12.63 3.15
CA LEU A 110 4.90 -11.60 2.28
C LEU A 110 6.11 -10.91 2.90
N LEU A 111 6.01 -10.57 4.19
CA LEU A 111 7.07 -9.88 4.95
C LEU A 111 8.37 -10.69 5.02
N LYS A 112 8.30 -12.03 4.90
CA LYS A 112 9.49 -12.87 4.88
C LYS A 112 10.43 -12.55 3.72
N ALA A 113 9.90 -12.11 2.58
CA ALA A 113 10.69 -11.75 1.41
C ALA A 113 11.52 -10.46 1.60
N PHE A 114 11.28 -9.71 2.69
CA PHE A 114 11.97 -8.46 3.01
C PHE A 114 12.94 -8.60 4.19
N ARG A 115 13.12 -9.81 4.75
CA ARG A 115 13.94 -10.06 5.96
C ARG A 115 15.46 -9.93 5.76
N PHE A 116 15.90 -9.46 4.60
CA PHE A 116 17.24 -8.90 4.43
C PHE A 116 17.37 -7.51 5.10
N ILE A 117 16.25 -6.86 5.43
CA ILE A 117 16.18 -5.68 6.31
C ILE A 117 15.95 -6.17 7.76
N PRO A 118 16.63 -5.59 8.77
CA PRO A 118 16.39 -5.94 10.16
C PRO A 118 14.94 -5.71 10.59
N ASP A 119 14.35 -6.65 11.36
CA ASP A 119 12.94 -6.60 11.78
C ASP A 119 12.55 -5.27 12.48
N TRP A 120 13.47 -4.61 13.21
CA TRP A 120 13.21 -3.33 13.89
C TRP A 120 13.11 -2.11 12.96
N ARG A 121 13.46 -2.27 11.68
CA ARG A 121 13.34 -1.25 10.62
C ARG A 121 12.05 -1.38 9.82
N VAL A 122 11.33 -2.48 10.00
CA VAL A 122 10.05 -2.75 9.33
C VAL A 122 8.93 -2.29 10.27
N ASP A 123 8.04 -1.43 9.76
CA ASP A 123 6.91 -0.90 10.53
C ASP A 123 5.67 -1.80 10.37
N ASP A 124 4.92 -1.64 9.27
CA ASP A 124 3.69 -2.37 9.01
C ASP A 124 3.53 -2.78 7.52
N LEU A 125 2.46 -3.53 7.23
CA LEU A 125 1.96 -3.75 5.87
C LEU A 125 0.65 -2.96 5.69
N MET A 126 0.75 -1.79 5.05
CA MET A 126 -0.41 -1.04 4.59
C MET A 126 -0.91 -1.58 3.23
N VAL A 127 -2.20 -1.88 3.12
CA VAL A 127 -2.86 -2.26 1.88
C VAL A 127 -3.79 -1.13 1.42
N SER A 128 -3.77 -0.84 0.13
CA SER A 128 -4.69 0.14 -0.46
C SER A 128 -5.55 -0.47 -1.56
N TYR A 129 -6.81 -0.02 -1.62
CA TYR A 129 -7.73 -0.27 -2.72
C TYR A 129 -8.13 1.06 -3.35
N ALA A 130 -8.09 1.13 -4.68
CA ALA A 130 -8.43 2.33 -5.42
C ALA A 130 -9.12 1.95 -6.73
N PRO A 131 -10.36 2.42 -6.99
CA PRO A 131 -10.92 2.39 -8.34
C PRO A 131 -10.15 3.34 -9.28
N THR A 132 -10.56 3.36 -10.55
CA THR A 132 -9.97 4.25 -11.57
C THR A 132 -9.87 5.69 -11.08
N GLY A 133 -8.69 6.29 -11.24
CA GLY A 133 -8.42 7.67 -10.81
C GLY A 133 -8.18 7.83 -9.30
N GLY A 134 -8.36 6.79 -8.49
CA GLY A 134 -8.06 6.83 -7.06
C GLY A 134 -6.58 7.11 -6.78
N SER A 135 -6.33 8.10 -5.93
CA SER A 135 -4.99 8.52 -5.55
C SER A 135 -5.00 9.17 -4.16
N VAL A 136 -3.83 9.21 -3.53
CA VAL A 136 -3.56 10.03 -2.33
C VAL A 136 -2.82 11.33 -2.68
N GLY A 137 -2.73 11.64 -3.98
CA GLY A 137 -2.00 12.82 -4.46
C GLY A 137 -0.48 12.63 -4.44
N ALA A 138 0.23 13.66 -4.90
CA ALA A 138 1.68 13.72 -4.81
C ALA A 138 2.07 14.07 -3.37
N HIS A 139 2.91 13.24 -2.75
CA HIS A 139 3.36 13.39 -1.38
C HIS A 139 4.78 12.83 -1.24
N THR A 140 5.35 13.03 -0.06
CA THR A 140 6.67 12.51 0.33
C THR A 140 6.54 11.82 1.67
N ASP A 141 7.36 10.80 1.88
CA ASP A 141 7.40 10.04 3.12
C ASP A 141 8.78 10.15 3.77
N ALA A 142 8.83 10.09 5.10
CA ALA A 142 10.07 10.12 5.87
C ALA A 142 10.67 8.71 6.10
N TYR A 143 10.13 7.70 5.43
CA TYR A 143 10.50 6.28 5.59
C TYR A 143 10.77 5.61 4.23
N ASP A 144 11.56 4.54 4.25
CA ASP A 144 11.75 3.67 3.09
C ASP A 144 10.47 2.85 2.84
N VAL A 145 10.06 2.71 1.58
CA VAL A 145 8.83 1.96 1.22
C VAL A 145 9.06 1.03 0.03
N PHE A 146 8.50 -0.18 0.12
CA PHE A 146 8.37 -1.09 -1.02
C PHE A 146 6.93 -1.09 -1.51
N LEU A 147 6.70 -0.56 -2.71
CA LEU A 147 5.38 -0.54 -3.35
C LEU A 147 5.18 -1.80 -4.19
N ILE A 148 4.25 -2.66 -3.78
CA ILE A 148 3.96 -3.93 -4.43
C ILE A 148 2.60 -3.84 -5.13
N GLN A 149 2.57 -4.05 -6.45
CA GLN A 149 1.31 -4.13 -7.19
C GLN A 149 0.73 -5.54 -7.10
N LEU A 150 -0.42 -5.70 -6.43
CA LEU A 150 -1.11 -6.98 -6.27
C LEU A 150 -2.07 -7.27 -7.44
N SER A 151 -3.09 -6.42 -7.61
CA SER A 151 -4.11 -6.57 -8.66
C SER A 151 -4.33 -5.27 -9.42
N GLY A 152 -4.80 -5.35 -10.67
CA GLY A 152 -5.02 -4.17 -11.50
C GLY A 152 -3.72 -3.49 -11.95
N GLN A 153 -3.80 -2.22 -12.30
CA GLN A 153 -2.65 -1.44 -12.80
C GLN A 153 -2.65 -0.05 -12.18
N ARG A 154 -1.46 0.46 -11.84
CA ARG A 154 -1.26 1.81 -11.30
C ARG A 154 -0.09 2.49 -12.01
N LEU A 155 -0.30 3.75 -12.39
CA LEU A 155 0.75 4.62 -12.92
C LEU A 155 1.48 5.29 -11.74
N TRP A 156 2.69 4.83 -11.44
CA TRP A 156 3.56 5.46 -10.47
C TRP A 156 4.44 6.52 -11.14
N LYS A 157 4.44 7.73 -10.58
CA LYS A 157 5.34 8.82 -10.97
C LYS A 157 6.15 9.21 -9.74
N ILE A 158 7.46 9.28 -9.90
CA ILE A 158 8.40 9.63 -8.83
C ILE A 158 9.27 10.79 -9.30
N SER A 159 9.73 11.61 -8.36
CA SER A 159 10.71 12.66 -8.63
C SER A 159 11.74 12.70 -7.53
N GLU A 160 13.02 12.83 -7.90
CA GLU A 160 14.11 13.10 -6.95
C GLU A 160 14.19 14.57 -6.56
N HIS A 161 13.55 15.45 -7.34
CA HIS A 161 13.53 16.89 -7.13
C HIS A 161 12.10 17.40 -7.23
N TYR A 162 11.58 17.98 -6.17
CA TYR A 162 10.23 18.53 -6.11
C TYR A 162 10.24 19.85 -5.33
N PRO A 163 9.34 20.79 -5.67
CA PRO A 163 9.17 22.00 -4.87
C PRO A 163 8.61 21.64 -3.48
N GLU A 164 9.02 22.37 -2.45
CA GLU A 164 8.44 22.26 -1.09
C GLU A 164 7.04 22.88 -0.98
N GLU A 165 6.39 23.19 -2.12
CA GLU A 165 5.03 23.76 -2.14
C GLU A 165 4.02 22.67 -1.76
N ILE A 166 3.49 22.78 -0.54
CA ILE A 166 2.43 21.91 -0.02
C ILE A 166 1.08 22.63 -0.19
N LEU A 167 0.06 21.88 -0.60
CA LEU A 167 -1.30 22.39 -0.62
C LEU A 167 -1.81 22.60 0.82
N ASN A 168 -2.24 23.82 1.14
CA ASN A 168 -2.84 24.12 2.44
C ASN A 168 -4.09 23.26 2.66
N ASP A 169 -4.34 22.87 3.92
CA ASP A 169 -5.52 22.11 4.34
C ASP A 169 -5.68 20.74 3.64
N THR A 170 -4.57 20.11 3.22
CA THR A 170 -4.54 18.78 2.60
C THR A 170 -3.61 17.80 3.34
N ASP A 171 -3.47 17.96 4.66
CA ASP A 171 -2.78 16.93 5.44
C ASP A 171 -3.63 15.65 5.43
N LEU A 172 -3.08 14.59 4.85
CA LEU A 172 -3.76 13.30 4.70
C LEU A 172 -3.34 12.29 5.78
N CYS A 173 -2.58 12.75 6.79
CA CYS A 173 -2.07 11.98 7.92
C CYS A 173 -3.04 11.96 9.11
#